data_AF-A0A841C4F4-F1
#
_entry.id   AF-A0A841C4F4-F1
#
_cell.length_a   1.000
_cell.length_b   1.000
_cell.length_c   1.000
_cell.angle_alpha   90.00
_cell.angle_beta   90.00
_cell.angle_gamma   90.00
#
_symmetry.space_group_name_H-M   'P 1'
#
loop_
_entity.id
_entity.type
_entity.pdbx_description
1 polymer ?
#
loop_
_entity_poly.entity_id
_entity_poly.type
_entity_poly.pdbx_seq_one_letter_code
_entity_poly.pdbx_strand_id
1 'polypeptide(L)'
;MCAQYAPEVFEFDVDGLAYVKNDAGELQLATGATVPVPVHLRLDVLDAIKDCPGECIHLRRADGDATPLAEDDREALRAEIAA
;
A
#
# COMPACT_ATOMS: atom_id res chain seq x y z
N MET A 1 -2.05 11.97 2.26
CA MET A 1 -2.42 11.75 0.85
C MET A 1 -2.75 10.29 0.57
N CYS A 2 -1.96 9.33 1.04
CA CYS A 2 -2.26 7.89 0.93
C CYS A 2 -3.66 7.48 1.45
N ALA A 3 -4.07 7.95 2.63
CA ALA A 3 -5.41 7.70 3.18
C ALA A 3 -6.56 8.30 2.34
N GLN A 4 -6.27 9.24 1.42
CA GLN A 4 -7.28 9.76 0.49
C GLN A 4 -7.43 8.87 -0.75
N TYR A 5 -6.35 8.20 -1.18
CA TYR A 5 -6.37 7.22 -2.26
C TYR A 5 -7.06 5.92 -1.83
N ALA A 6 -6.65 5.34 -0.70
CA ALA A 6 -7.15 4.05 -0.22
C ALA A 6 -7.43 4.09 1.29
N PRO A 7 -8.51 4.75 1.74
CA PRO A 7 -8.86 4.90 3.16
C PRO A 7 -9.18 3.58 3.86
N GLU A 8 -9.48 2.50 3.13
CA GLU A 8 -9.65 1.16 3.71
C GLU A 8 -8.30 0.51 4.07
N VAL A 9 -7.21 0.93 3.41
CA VAL A 9 -5.86 0.37 3.60
C VAL A 9 -5.00 1.25 4.50
N PHE A 10 -5.08 2.58 4.35
CA PHE A 10 -4.24 3.53 5.06
C PHE A 10 -5.02 4.42 6.00
N GLU A 11 -4.43 4.70 7.16
CA GLU A 11 -4.99 5.61 8.14
C GLU A 11 -3.88 6.34 8.91
N PHE A 12 -4.13 7.61 9.25
CA PHE A 12 -3.21 8.41 10.03
C PHE A 12 -3.43 8.19 11.52
N ASP A 13 -2.36 7.94 12.27
CA ASP A 13 -2.41 7.95 13.72
C ASP A 13 -2.24 9.39 14.27
N VAL A 14 -2.36 9.54 15.59
CA VAL A 14 -2.23 10.81 16.33
C VAL A 14 -0.85 11.47 16.19
N ASP A 15 0.16 10.71 15.78
CA ASP A 15 1.51 11.19 15.49
C ASP A 15 1.64 11.81 14.09
N GLY A 16 0.61 11.70 13.24
CA GLY A 16 0.59 12.20 11.87
C GLY A 16 1.26 11.27 10.85
N LEU A 17 1.68 10.07 11.24
CA LEU A 17 2.18 9.02 10.35
C LEU A 17 1.03 8.14 9.88
N ALA A 18 1.14 7.68 8.63
CA ALA A 18 0.19 6.74 8.07
C ALA A 18 0.65 5.31 8.30
N TYR A 19 -0.28 4.46 8.73
CA TYR A 19 -0.09 3.02 8.89
C TYR A 19 -1.05 2.26 7.99
N VAL A 20 -0.73 1.00 7.72
CA VAL A 20 -1.70 0.08 7.12
C VAL A 20 -2.68 -0.41 8.18
N LYS A 21 -3.95 -0.60 7.82
CA LYS A 21 -4.95 -1.19 8.70
C LYS A 21 -5.52 -2.48 8.13
N ASN A 22 -5.87 -3.40 9.02
CA ASN A 22 -6.48 -4.68 8.64
C ASN A 22 -7.98 -4.52 8.36
N ASP A 23 -8.64 -5.60 7.95
CA ASP A 23 -10.07 -5.61 7.64
C ASP A 23 -10.97 -5.31 8.87
N ALA A 24 -10.43 -5.40 10.09
CA ALA A 24 -11.11 -4.99 11.32
C ALA A 24 -10.94 -3.50 11.64
N GLY A 25 -10.17 -2.76 10.82
CA GLY A 25 -9.86 -1.34 11.01
C GLY A 25 -8.72 -1.08 12.00
N GLU A 26 -7.96 -2.10 12.39
CA GLU A 26 -6.88 -1.95 13.37
C GLU A 26 -5.56 -1.59 12.68
N LEU A 27 -4.92 -0.51 13.15
CA LEU A 27 -3.60 -0.07 12.68
C LEU A 27 -2.53 -1.13 13.00
N GLN A 28 -1.70 -1.45 12.01
CA GLN A 28 -0.61 -2.40 12.15
C GLN A 28 0.70 -1.66 12.44
N LEU A 29 1.04 -1.54 13.73
CA LEU A 29 2.18 -0.73 14.19
C LEU A 29 3.51 -1.50 14.27
N ALA A 30 3.46 -2.83 14.20
CA ALA A 30 4.66 -3.66 14.26
C ALA A 30 5.53 -3.47 13.01
N THR A 31 6.85 -3.40 13.18
CA THR A 31 7.79 -3.28 12.07
C THR A 31 7.62 -4.45 11.09
N GLY A 32 7.45 -4.12 9.81
CA GLY A 32 7.27 -5.12 8.74
C GLY A 32 5.87 -5.76 8.71
N ALA A 33 4.91 -5.26 9.49
CA ALA A 33 3.53 -5.68 9.37
C ALA A 33 2.97 -5.32 7.98
N THR A 34 2.16 -6.22 7.42
CA THR A 34 1.57 -6.08 6.09
C THR A 34 0.11 -6.47 6.12
N VAL A 35 -0.69 -5.83 5.27
CA VAL A 35 -2.09 -6.18 5.05
C VAL A 35 -2.30 -6.53 3.58
N PRO A 36 -3.22 -7.45 3.26
CA PRO A 36 -3.62 -7.66 1.88
C PRO A 36 -4.27 -6.39 1.32
N VAL A 37 -3.98 -6.07 0.06
CA VAL A 37 -4.64 -4.96 -0.63
C VAL A 37 -5.92 -5.47 -1.29
N PRO A 38 -7.10 -4.92 -0.96
CA PRO A 38 -8.35 -5.27 -1.62
C PRO A 38 -8.25 -5.08 -3.13
N VAL A 39 -8.83 -6.00 -3.90
CA VAL A 39 -8.71 -6.03 -5.38
C VAL A 39 -9.12 -4.69 -5.99
N HIS A 40 -10.21 -4.08 -5.50
CA HIS A 40 -10.75 -2.83 -6.00
C HIS A 40 -9.88 -1.60 -5.71
N LEU A 41 -8.94 -1.68 -4.75
CA LEU A 41 -8.05 -0.58 -4.37
C LEU A 41 -6.62 -0.70 -4.90
N ARG A 42 -6.30 -1.76 -5.66
CA ARG A 42 -4.91 -2.00 -6.07
C ARG A 42 -4.33 -0.86 -6.92
N LEU A 43 -5.13 -0.29 -7.82
CA LEU A 43 -4.71 0.88 -8.62
C LEU A 43 -4.53 2.12 -7.73
N ASP A 44 -5.45 2.38 -6.81
CA ASP A 44 -5.37 3.51 -5.88
C ASP A 44 -4.15 3.41 -4.95
N VAL A 45 -3.82 2.20 -4.49
CA VAL A 45 -2.60 1.98 -3.69
C VAL A 45 -1.34 2.21 -4.52
N LEU A 46 -1.32 1.81 -5.79
CA LEU A 46 -0.20 2.10 -6.70
C LEU A 46 -0.03 3.60 -6.93
N ASP A 47 -1.13 4.35 -7.09
CA ASP A 47 -1.12 5.81 -7.18
C ASP A 47 -0.64 6.46 -5.87
N ALA A 48 -1.09 5.96 -4.72
CA ALA A 48 -0.64 6.42 -3.42
C ALA A 48 0.88 6.27 -3.24
N ILE A 49 1.47 5.17 -3.74
CA ILE A 49 2.93 4.94 -3.70
C ILE A 49 3.66 5.93 -4.60
N LYS A 50 3.20 6.05 -5.85
CA LYS A 50 3.83 6.92 -6.85
C LYS A 50 3.86 8.38 -6.38
N ASP A 51 2.78 8.83 -5.76
CA ASP A 51 2.67 10.21 -5.31
C ASP A 51 3.16 10.40 -3.86
N CYS A 52 3.71 9.37 -3.21
CA CYS A 52 4.25 9.49 -1.85
C CYS A 52 5.62 10.19 -1.88
N PRO A 53 5.74 11.43 -1.38
CA PRO A 53 6.98 12.19 -1.48
C PRO A 53 8.14 11.60 -0.65
N GLY A 54 7.81 10.82 0.38
CA GLY A 54 8.79 10.19 1.26
C GLY A 54 9.13 8.75 0.87
N GLU A 55 8.55 8.23 -0.22
CA GLU A 55 8.72 6.83 -0.66
C GLU A 55 8.44 5.80 0.45
N CYS A 56 7.54 6.14 1.38
CA CYS A 56 7.32 5.39 2.61
C CYS A 56 6.44 4.14 2.44
N ILE A 57 5.80 3.97 1.28
CA ILE A 57 4.80 2.93 1.03
C ILE A 57 5.45 1.83 0.18
N HIS A 58 5.40 0.61 0.68
CA HIS A 58 6.00 -0.56 0.03
C HIS A 58 4.92 -1.60 -0.30
N LEU A 59 5.05 -2.21 -1.48
CA LEU A 59 4.23 -3.34 -1.91
C LEU A 59 5.11 -4.55 -2.16
N ARG A 60 4.58 -5.75 -1.93
CA ARG A 60 5.18 -7.01 -2.37
C ARG A 60 4.10 -7.89 -2.98
N ARG A 61 4.49 -8.86 -3.79
CA ARG A 61 3.59 -9.94 -4.24
C ARG A 61 3.28 -10.85 -3.05
N ALA A 62 2.03 -11.32 -2.93
CA ALA A 62 1.60 -12.15 -1.80
C ALA A 62 2.28 -13.55 -1.81
N ASP A 63 2.60 -14.04 -2.99
CA ASP A 63 3.29 -15.30 -3.29
C ASP A 63 4.80 -15.12 -3.50
N GLY A 64 5.30 -13.88 -3.43
CA GLY A 64 6.71 -13.55 -3.55
C GLY A 64 7.49 -13.68 -2.24
N ASP A 65 8.75 -13.27 -2.28
CA ASP A 65 9.53 -13.08 -1.07
C ASP A 65 9.12 -11.77 -0.35
N ALA A 66 9.80 -11.45 0.75
CA ALA A 66 9.51 -10.23 1.50
C ALA A 66 10.02 -8.94 0.81
N THR A 67 10.56 -9.04 -0.42
CA THR A 67 11.18 -7.92 -1.12
C THR A 67 10.12 -6.95 -1.65
N PRO A 68 10.24 -5.64 -1.36
CA PRO A 68 9.38 -4.64 -1.98
C PRO A 68 9.57 -4.60 -3.50
N LEU A 69 8.46 -4.44 -4.23
CA LEU A 69 8.45 -4.24 -5.67
C LEU A 69 9.18 -2.94 -6.05
N ALA A 70 10.11 -3.08 -7.00
CA ALA A 70 10.75 -1.95 -7.64
C ALA A 70 9.72 -1.15 -8.47
N GLU A 71 10.10 0.06 -8.88
CA GLU A 71 9.21 0.94 -9.65
C GLU A 71 8.74 0.30 -10.96
N ASP A 72 9.67 -0.25 -11.75
CA ASP A 72 9.37 -0.94 -13.01
C ASP A 72 8.39 -2.12 -12.79
N ASP A 73 8.57 -2.88 -11.71
CA ASP A 73 7.68 -4.00 -11.37
C ASP A 73 6.27 -3.52 -11.00
N ARG A 74 6.17 -2.37 -10.32
CA ARG A 74 4.88 -1.74 -9.98
C ARG A 74 4.17 -1.22 -11.22
N GLU A 75 4.91 -0.66 -12.19
CA GLU A 75 4.33 -0.22 -13.46
C GLU A 75 3.81 -1.39 -14.29
N ALA A 76 4.57 -2.49 -14.38
CA ALA A 76 4.13 -3.72 -15.01
C ALA A 76 2.87 -4.29 -14.33
N LEU A 77 2.83 -4.31 -12.99
CA LEU A 77 1.65 -4.72 -12.22
C LEU A 77 0.44 -3.81 -12.49
N ARG A 78 0.64 -2.50 -12.62
CA ARG A 78 -0.44 -1.57 -12.99
C ARG A 78 -1.05 -1.92 -14.34
N ALA A 79 -0.20 -2.18 -15.34
CA ALA A 79 -0.64 -2.57 -16.67
C ALA A 79 -1.40 -3.90 -16.66
N GLU A 80 -0.96 -4.86 -15.84
CA GLU A 80 -1.64 -6.15 -15.63
C GLU A 80 -3.04 -5.98 -15.03
N ILE A 81 -3.20 -5.12 -14.01
CA ILE A 81 -4.49 -4.88 -13.34
C ILE A 81 -5.46 -4.09 -14.23
N ALA A 82 -4.94 -3.21 -15.09
CA ALA A 82 -5.75 -2.36 -15.95
C ALA A 82 -6.21 -3.03 -17.26
N ALA A 83 -5.69 -4.23 -17.56
CA ALA A 83 -6.03 -5.03 -18.74
C ALA A 83 -7.30 -5.87 -18.51
#